data_AF-D4D1U3-F1
#
_entry.id   AF-D4D1U3-F1
#
_cell.length_a   1.000
_cell.length_b   1.000
_cell.length_c   1.000
_cell.angle_alpha   90.00
_cell.angle_beta   90.00
_cell.angle_gamma   90.00
#
_symmetry.space_group_name_H-M   'P 1'
#
loop_
_entity.id
_entity.type
_entity.pdbx_description
1 polymer ?
#
loop_
_entity_poly.entity_id
_entity_poly.type
_entity_poly.pdbx_seq_one_letter_code
_entity_poly.pdbx_strand_id
1 'polypeptide(L)'
;MDIPAVSEGWTIKPVKTGISSSHTLHTENIGTISQGTTEKELSSPSLDGVHSNIHGFSEPLKAQFTPRVVIEHEPQPVKELLWTKVRTKFREPFAEFFGVLIMILFGDGVVAQVVLSDSKKGDYQSISWGWGLGVMLGVYCSGGISGGHLNPAVTFANCVFRKFPWRKFPIYTLAQFLGAFCAAGVVYANYKSAITTFEGGPDIRTVGLDTSTAGIFCTYPAPFLTKTGQFFSEFIASTILMFCIYAMADDKNLGAGNLMPLGLFFLIFGIGACFGWETGYAINLARDFGPRLMSYFLGYGHEVWSAGGYYFWVSYF
;
A
#
# COMPACT_ATOMS: atom_id res chain seq x y z
N MET A 1 1.95 -41.90 28.59
CA MET A 1 2.93 -41.88 27.48
C MET A 1 3.21 -40.42 27.20
N ASP A 2 4.25 -39.92 27.83
CA ASP A 2 4.83 -38.59 27.63
C ASP A 2 5.77 -38.57 26.42
N ILE A 3 6.13 -37.35 25.99
CA ILE A 3 7.36 -36.87 25.29
C ILE A 3 7.00 -35.94 24.10
N PRO A 4 7.61 -34.73 23.93
CA PRO A 4 7.83 -33.64 24.90
C PRO A 4 7.52 -32.23 24.30
N ALA A 5 7.58 -31.19 25.14
CA ALA A 5 7.60 -29.79 24.71
C ALA A 5 9.01 -29.37 24.24
N VAL A 6 9.11 -28.64 23.13
CA VAL A 6 10.35 -27.97 22.70
C VAL A 6 10.19 -26.47 22.89
N SER A 7 10.94 -25.95 23.87
CA SER A 7 11.21 -24.54 24.11
C SER A 7 12.51 -24.16 23.43
N GLU A 8 12.48 -23.25 22.46
CA GLU A 8 13.69 -22.52 22.03
C GLU A 8 13.35 -21.05 21.80
N GLY A 9 13.97 -20.18 22.59
CA GLY A 9 13.89 -18.73 22.48
C GLY A 9 14.74 -18.22 21.33
N TRP A 10 14.22 -17.25 20.58
CA TRP A 10 14.94 -16.57 19.51
C TRP A 10 15.39 -15.19 19.97
N THR A 11 16.70 -15.02 20.18
CA THR A 11 17.38 -13.72 20.25
C THR A 11 17.91 -13.33 18.87
N ILE A 12 17.48 -12.18 18.36
CA ILE A 12 17.95 -11.59 17.09
C ILE A 12 19.37 -11.03 17.28
N LYS A 13 20.34 -11.46 16.48
CA LYS A 13 21.64 -10.79 16.32
C LYS A 13 21.67 -9.97 15.02
N PRO A 14 22.23 -8.76 15.01
CA PRO A 14 22.31 -7.95 13.79
C PRO A 14 23.40 -8.44 12.83
N VAL A 15 23.09 -8.37 11.54
CA VAL A 15 23.96 -8.74 10.41
C VAL A 15 24.93 -7.59 10.11
N LYS A 16 26.23 -7.88 10.03
CA LYS A 16 27.27 -6.96 9.53
C LYS A 16 27.25 -6.98 7.99
N THR A 17 26.98 -5.85 7.36
CA THR A 17 27.15 -5.66 5.92
C THR A 17 28.60 -5.30 5.59
N GLY A 18 29.32 -6.20 4.92
CA GLY A 18 30.60 -5.91 4.29
C GLY A 18 30.38 -5.75 2.78
N ILE A 19 30.59 -4.54 2.25
CA ILE A 19 30.65 -4.28 0.81
C ILE A 19 32.11 -4.04 0.47
N SER A 20 32.67 -4.91 -0.37
CA SER A 20 33.95 -4.72 -1.04
C SER A 20 33.66 -4.28 -2.47
N SER A 21 34.16 -3.11 -2.85
CA SER A 21 34.22 -2.68 -4.25
C SER A 21 35.53 -1.95 -4.49
N SER A 22 36.41 -2.63 -5.23
CA SER A 22 37.64 -2.10 -5.80
C SER A 22 37.33 -1.19 -7.00
N HIS A 23 37.82 0.05 -6.99
CA HIS A 23 37.96 0.85 -8.20
C HIS A 23 39.29 1.61 -8.21
N THR A 24 40.04 1.38 -9.28
CA THR A 24 41.29 2.03 -9.67
C THR A 24 41.03 3.41 -10.29
N LEU A 25 42.02 4.27 -10.08
CA LEU A 25 42.08 5.72 -10.35
C LEU A 25 41.94 6.12 -11.82
N HIS A 26 41.33 7.30 -12.06
CA HIS A 26 41.77 8.23 -13.11
C HIS A 26 41.57 9.69 -12.66
N THR A 27 42.60 10.47 -12.93
CA THR A 27 42.87 11.87 -12.60
C THR A 27 42.09 12.87 -13.46
N GLU A 28 41.71 14.03 -12.92
CA GLU A 28 41.85 15.34 -13.60
C GLU A 28 41.68 16.55 -12.67
N ASN A 29 42.38 17.63 -13.03
CA ASN A 29 42.67 18.87 -12.30
C ASN A 29 41.49 19.89 -12.25
N ILE A 30 41.55 20.84 -11.30
CA ILE A 30 41.64 22.32 -11.50
C ILE A 30 41.11 23.10 -10.27
N GLY A 31 42.00 23.88 -9.63
CA GLY A 31 41.85 25.33 -9.42
C GLY A 31 40.97 25.92 -8.29
N THR A 32 41.62 26.21 -7.15
CA THR A 32 41.67 27.49 -6.38
C THR A 32 40.43 28.38 -6.10
N ILE A 33 40.25 28.75 -4.82
CA ILE A 33 40.02 30.11 -4.19
C ILE A 33 39.89 29.85 -2.65
N SER A 34 40.90 30.10 -1.81
CA SER A 34 41.31 31.36 -1.12
C SER A 34 40.58 31.67 0.21
N GLN A 35 41.40 32.08 1.21
CA GLN A 35 41.15 32.59 2.57
C GLN A 35 41.02 31.51 3.66
N GLY A 36 41.88 31.39 4.68
CA GLY A 36 42.98 32.24 5.16
C GLY A 36 42.86 32.40 6.67
N THR A 37 43.56 31.58 7.45
CA THR A 37 43.96 31.93 8.83
C THR A 37 45.34 31.32 9.12
N THR A 38 46.22 32.22 9.54
CA THR A 38 47.66 32.13 9.61
C THR A 38 48.10 31.44 10.91
N GLU A 39 48.75 30.28 10.83
CA GLU A 39 49.71 29.86 11.85
C GLU A 39 51.12 30.17 11.32
N LYS A 40 51.86 30.98 12.08
CA LYS A 40 53.24 31.38 11.78
C LYS A 40 54.19 30.25 12.16
N GLU A 41 54.96 29.79 11.17
CA GLU A 41 56.10 28.89 11.31
C GLU A 41 57.20 29.44 12.22
N LEU A 42 57.92 28.53 12.89
CA LEU A 42 59.33 28.73 13.23
C LEU A 42 60.12 27.42 13.02
N SER A 43 60.85 27.40 11.91
CA SER A 43 62.14 26.74 11.56
C SER A 43 62.55 25.39 12.18
N SER A 44 62.95 24.47 11.29
CA SER A 44 63.71 23.23 11.51
C SER A 44 65.18 23.50 11.92
N PRO A 45 65.96 22.53 12.46
CA PRO A 45 66.59 21.53 11.59
C PRO A 45 66.82 20.10 12.17
N SER A 46 66.96 19.16 11.22
CA SER A 46 67.75 17.92 11.18
C SER A 46 67.97 17.05 12.44
N LEU A 47 67.63 15.77 12.25
CA LEU A 47 68.10 14.59 12.96
C LEU A 47 69.64 14.53 13.02
N ASP A 48 70.19 14.17 14.18
CA ASP A 48 71.34 13.27 14.29
C ASP A 48 71.57 12.82 15.74
N GLY A 49 71.67 11.50 15.94
CA GLY A 49 72.69 10.92 16.79
C GLY A 49 72.46 10.75 18.31
N VAL A 50 72.43 9.47 18.71
CA VAL A 50 73.21 8.89 19.82
C VAL A 50 72.65 8.98 21.27
N HIS A 51 72.35 7.79 21.78
CA HIS A 51 72.52 7.25 23.14
C HIS A 51 72.62 8.20 24.36
N SER A 52 71.77 7.94 25.35
CA SER A 52 72.10 7.37 26.68
C SER A 52 71.23 7.96 27.80
N ASN A 53 70.81 7.06 28.69
CA ASN A 53 69.96 7.32 29.84
C ASN A 53 70.64 8.26 30.85
N ILE A 54 69.83 9.03 31.60
CA ILE A 54 69.72 9.03 33.08
C ILE A 54 69.43 10.46 33.69
N HIS A 55 68.38 10.49 34.53
CA HIS A 55 68.03 11.41 35.63
C HIS A 55 67.56 12.86 35.36
N GLY A 56 66.32 13.16 35.77
CA GLY A 56 65.93 14.50 36.21
C GLY A 56 64.42 14.78 36.20
N PHE A 57 63.85 15.02 37.40
CA PHE A 57 62.56 15.67 37.70
C PHE A 57 61.25 14.90 37.47
N SER A 58 60.76 14.30 38.55
CA SER A 58 59.37 13.94 38.78
C SER A 58 58.60 15.09 39.45
N GLU A 59 57.70 15.74 38.73
CA GLU A 59 56.51 16.37 39.34
C GLU A 59 55.26 15.84 38.64
N PRO A 60 54.30 15.22 39.35
CA PRO A 60 53.03 14.85 38.73
C PRO A 60 52.15 16.11 38.63
N LEU A 61 51.79 16.49 37.40
CA LEU A 61 50.68 17.39 37.12
C LEU A 61 49.42 16.87 37.84
N LYS A 62 48.99 17.55 38.90
CA LYS A 62 47.69 17.29 39.54
C LYS A 62 46.60 17.76 38.59
N ALA A 63 46.06 16.84 37.80
CA ALA A 63 44.82 17.08 37.07
C ALA A 63 43.70 17.36 38.09
N GLN A 64 43.25 18.61 38.16
CA GLN A 64 42.05 18.97 38.92
C GLN A 64 40.84 18.38 38.21
N PHE A 65 40.31 17.29 38.77
CA PHE A 65 39.05 16.71 38.32
C PHE A 65 37.91 17.54 38.90
N THR A 66 37.35 18.48 38.14
CA THR A 66 36.06 19.06 38.45
C THR A 66 34.98 18.09 37.99
N PRO A 67 34.17 17.50 38.88
CA PRO A 67 33.07 16.66 38.43
C PRO A 67 32.10 17.55 37.63
N ARG A 68 31.97 17.24 36.34
CA ARG A 68 30.95 17.85 35.49
C ARG A 68 29.60 17.36 35.99
N VAL A 69 28.90 18.17 36.78
CA VAL A 69 27.52 17.89 37.17
C VAL A 69 26.67 17.94 35.91
N VAL A 70 26.36 16.78 35.35
CA VAL A 70 25.33 16.66 34.31
C VAL A 70 24.01 16.75 35.05
N ILE A 71 23.38 17.93 34.99
CA ILE A 71 21.99 18.07 35.42
C ILE A 71 21.18 17.30 34.38
N GLU A 72 20.81 16.05 34.69
CA GLU A 72 19.77 15.35 33.95
C GLU A 72 18.48 16.15 34.15
N HIS A 73 18.10 16.93 33.15
CA HIS A 73 16.74 17.41 33.08
C HIS A 73 15.85 16.18 32.92
N GLU A 74 15.12 15.85 33.97
CA GLU A 74 14.05 14.86 33.92
C GLU A 74 13.16 15.23 32.73
N PRO A 75 13.03 14.36 31.71
CA PRO A 75 12.26 14.70 30.53
C PRO A 75 10.84 14.95 30.97
N GLN A 76 10.42 16.22 30.90
CA GLN A 76 9.06 16.62 31.21
C GLN A 76 8.11 15.71 30.43
N PRO A 77 7.07 15.15 31.06
CA PRO A 77 6.16 14.24 30.39
C PRO A 77 5.53 15.00 29.22
N VAL A 78 5.99 14.70 28.00
CA VAL A 78 5.45 15.31 26.79
C VAL A 78 3.98 14.91 26.77
N LYS A 79 3.10 15.91 26.90
CA LYS A 79 1.66 15.70 26.85
C LYS A 79 1.33 15.16 25.47
N GLU A 80 1.24 13.83 25.33
CA GLU A 80 1.00 13.20 24.05
C GLU A 80 -0.29 13.74 23.44
N LEU A 81 -0.16 14.41 22.30
CA LEU A 81 -1.29 14.95 21.54
C LEU A 81 -2.25 13.82 21.17
N LEU A 82 -3.55 14.06 21.28
CA LEU A 82 -4.60 13.09 20.94
C LEU A 82 -4.41 12.51 19.54
N TRP A 83 -3.99 13.34 18.58
CA TRP A 83 -3.69 12.91 17.21
C TRP A 83 -2.59 11.85 17.15
N THR A 84 -1.53 11.98 17.95
CA THR A 84 -0.45 10.98 18.00
C THR A 84 -0.97 9.62 18.48
N LYS A 85 -1.86 9.61 19.48
CA LYS A 85 -2.47 8.38 20.00
C LYS A 85 -3.38 7.72 18.97
N VAL A 86 -4.25 8.51 18.33
CA VAL A 86 -5.15 8.02 17.26
C VAL A 86 -4.34 7.48 16.09
N ARG A 87 -3.39 8.25 15.56
CA ARG A 87 -2.53 7.84 14.46
C ARG A 87 -1.80 6.55 14.77
N THR A 88 -1.24 6.40 15.97
CA THR A 88 -0.46 5.21 16.35
C THR A 88 -1.34 3.98 16.59
N LYS A 89 -2.56 4.17 17.13
CA LYS A 89 -3.50 3.08 17.37
C LYS A 89 -4.19 2.58 16.10
N PHE A 90 -4.49 3.48 15.17
CA PHE A 90 -5.25 3.18 13.94
C PHE A 90 -4.38 3.19 12.67
N ARG A 91 -3.07 2.95 12.79
CA ARG A 91 -2.14 2.92 11.64
C ARG A 91 -2.59 1.95 10.55
N GLU A 92 -2.92 0.72 10.94
CA GLU A 92 -3.34 -0.34 10.04
C GLU A 92 -4.68 -0.02 9.33
N PRO A 93 -5.76 0.36 10.04
CA PRO A 93 -6.99 0.82 9.39
C PRO A 93 -6.79 2.01 8.44
N PHE A 94 -5.99 3.01 8.82
CA PHE A 94 -5.72 4.12 7.90
C PHE A 94 -4.95 3.67 6.65
N ALA A 95 -4.00 2.75 6.80
CA ALA A 95 -3.29 2.19 5.65
C ALA A 95 -4.26 1.43 4.72
N GLU A 96 -5.16 0.61 5.24
CA GLU A 96 -6.20 -0.06 4.44
C GLU A 96 -7.14 0.94 3.76
N PHE A 97 -7.59 1.98 4.48
CA PHE A 97 -8.43 3.04 3.93
C PHE A 97 -7.75 3.72 2.73
N PHE A 98 -6.51 4.18 2.88
CA PHE A 98 -5.80 4.87 1.81
C PHE A 98 -5.39 3.93 0.67
N GLY A 99 -5.02 2.68 0.97
CA GLY A 99 -4.72 1.70 -0.06
C GLY A 99 -5.93 1.39 -0.94
N VAL A 100 -7.11 1.19 -0.34
CA VAL A 100 -8.35 0.98 -1.09
C VAL A 100 -8.79 2.24 -1.80
N LEU A 101 -8.63 3.42 -1.19
CA LEU A 101 -8.93 4.69 -1.82
C LEU A 101 -8.13 4.85 -3.12
N ILE A 102 -6.81 4.59 -3.10
CA ILE A 102 -5.98 4.62 -4.32
C ILE A 102 -6.43 3.57 -5.33
N MET A 103 -6.67 2.34 -4.90
CA MET A 103 -7.14 1.27 -5.78
C MET A 103 -8.40 1.66 -6.55
N ILE A 104 -9.39 2.25 -5.86
CA ILE A 104 -10.69 2.64 -6.46
C ILE A 104 -10.57 3.92 -7.29
N LEU A 105 -9.73 4.89 -6.91
CA LEU A 105 -9.49 6.07 -7.74
C LEU A 105 -8.98 5.70 -9.14
N PHE A 106 -8.08 4.72 -9.22
CA PHE A 106 -7.56 4.22 -10.50
C PHE A 106 -8.58 3.32 -11.21
N GLY A 107 -9.22 2.40 -10.49
CA GLY A 107 -10.21 1.47 -11.04
C GLY A 107 -11.45 2.17 -11.60
N ASP A 108 -12.19 2.91 -10.77
CA ASP A 108 -13.39 3.64 -11.21
C ASP A 108 -13.00 4.77 -12.17
N GLY A 109 -11.84 5.41 -11.98
CA GLY A 109 -11.36 6.47 -12.86
C GLY A 109 -11.13 6.01 -14.30
N VAL A 110 -10.54 4.82 -14.50
CA VAL A 110 -10.34 4.28 -15.85
C VAL A 110 -11.67 3.85 -16.49
N VAL A 111 -12.60 3.30 -15.70
CA VAL A 111 -13.93 2.94 -16.21
C VAL A 111 -14.70 4.21 -16.60
N ALA A 112 -14.66 5.25 -15.77
CA ALA A 112 -15.27 6.55 -16.07
C ALA A 112 -14.72 7.14 -17.37
N GLN A 113 -13.39 7.10 -17.55
CA GLN A 113 -12.77 7.61 -18.77
C GLN A 113 -13.22 6.85 -20.02
N VAL A 114 -13.28 5.51 -19.97
CA VAL A 114 -13.69 4.69 -21.11
C VAL A 114 -15.17 4.89 -21.43
N VAL A 115 -16.04 4.78 -20.43
CA VAL A 115 -17.50 4.90 -20.59
C VAL A 115 -17.88 6.30 -21.07
N LEU A 116 -17.47 7.34 -20.35
CA LEU A 116 -17.93 8.71 -20.60
C LEU A 116 -17.30 9.34 -21.86
N SER A 117 -16.29 8.69 -22.46
CA SER A 117 -15.70 9.12 -23.73
C SER A 117 -16.21 8.32 -24.93
N ASP A 118 -17.23 7.47 -24.78
CA ASP A 118 -17.67 6.51 -25.80
C ASP A 118 -16.51 5.66 -26.34
N SER A 119 -15.65 5.17 -25.44
CA SER A 119 -14.43 4.42 -25.78
C SER A 119 -13.41 5.15 -26.68
N LYS A 120 -13.49 6.49 -26.79
CA LYS A 120 -12.50 7.30 -27.55
C LYS A 120 -11.21 7.53 -26.75
N LYS A 121 -11.25 7.35 -25.43
CA LYS A 121 -10.11 7.52 -24.51
C LYS A 121 -9.79 6.24 -23.73
N GLY A 122 -9.89 5.11 -24.41
CA GLY A 122 -9.51 3.80 -23.90
C GLY A 122 -10.55 2.74 -24.26
N ASP A 123 -10.26 1.51 -23.88
CA ASP A 123 -11.06 0.33 -24.14
C ASP A 123 -11.06 -0.61 -22.93
N TYR A 124 -11.62 -1.81 -23.08
CA TYR A 124 -11.66 -2.81 -22.01
C TYR A 124 -10.25 -3.19 -21.51
N GLN A 125 -9.24 -3.24 -22.38
CA GLN A 125 -7.86 -3.51 -21.97
C GLN A 125 -7.31 -2.40 -21.09
N SER A 126 -7.62 -1.14 -21.43
CA SER A 126 -7.27 0.02 -20.63
C SER A 126 -7.86 -0.09 -19.22
N ILE A 127 -9.10 -0.58 -19.09
CA ILE A 127 -9.75 -0.84 -17.79
C ILE A 127 -8.95 -1.87 -16.99
N SER A 128 -8.60 -3.02 -17.59
CA SER A 128 -7.80 -4.05 -16.92
C SER A 128 -6.44 -3.53 -16.45
N TRP A 129 -5.77 -2.68 -17.25
CA TRP A 129 -4.52 -2.02 -16.87
C TRP A 129 -4.71 -1.08 -15.67
N GLY A 130 -5.76 -0.25 -15.69
CA GLY A 130 -6.05 0.69 -14.61
C GLY A 130 -6.34 -0.01 -13.29
N TRP A 131 -7.13 -1.09 -13.30
CA TRP A 131 -7.38 -1.90 -12.11
C TRP A 131 -6.12 -2.57 -11.55
N GLY A 132 -5.29 -3.14 -12.43
CA GLY A 132 -3.99 -3.70 -12.03
C GLY A 132 -3.09 -2.64 -11.37
N LEU A 133 -2.97 -1.46 -11.98
CA LEU A 133 -2.19 -0.35 -11.44
C LEU A 133 -2.74 0.13 -10.09
N GLY A 134 -4.05 0.25 -9.97
CA GLY A 134 -4.73 0.63 -8.73
C GLY A 134 -4.40 -0.31 -7.58
N VAL A 135 -4.47 -1.62 -7.79
CA VAL A 135 -4.14 -2.61 -6.76
C VAL A 135 -2.66 -2.53 -6.38
N MET A 136 -1.76 -2.49 -7.38
CA MET A 136 -0.32 -2.36 -7.13
C MET A 136 0.03 -1.13 -6.29
N LEU A 137 -0.47 0.05 -6.69
CA LEU A 137 -0.21 1.30 -5.99
C LEU A 137 -0.88 1.33 -4.61
N GLY A 138 -2.09 0.78 -4.49
CA GLY A 138 -2.76 0.61 -3.20
C GLY A 138 -1.92 -0.22 -2.23
N VAL A 139 -1.31 -1.31 -2.71
CA VAL A 139 -0.41 -2.15 -1.90
C VAL A 139 0.88 -1.42 -1.57
N TYR A 140 1.46 -0.64 -2.48
CA TYR A 140 2.59 0.23 -2.15
C TYR A 140 2.25 1.26 -1.04
N CYS A 141 1.03 1.80 -1.05
CA CYS A 141 0.58 2.77 -0.04
C CYS A 141 0.30 2.15 1.35
N SER A 142 0.00 0.85 1.42
CA SER A 142 -0.55 0.22 2.63
C SER A 142 0.26 -0.97 3.16
N GLY A 143 0.96 -1.69 2.28
CA GLY A 143 1.62 -2.97 2.53
C GLY A 143 2.61 -2.96 3.68
N GLY A 144 3.44 -1.91 3.76
CA GLY A 144 4.42 -1.76 4.84
C GLY A 144 3.84 -1.48 6.24
N ILE A 145 2.52 -1.25 6.34
CA ILE A 145 1.84 -0.94 7.60
C ILE A 145 0.78 -2.00 7.93
N SER A 146 -0.17 -2.25 7.04
CA SER A 146 -1.31 -3.15 7.29
C SER A 146 -1.14 -4.56 6.73
N GLY A 147 -0.13 -4.77 5.87
CA GLY A 147 -0.02 -5.96 5.02
C GLY A 147 -0.72 -5.80 3.66
N GLY A 148 -1.42 -4.68 3.43
CA GLY A 148 -2.03 -4.34 2.14
C GLY A 148 -3.07 -5.34 1.68
N HIS A 149 -4.05 -5.66 2.55
CA HIS A 149 -5.09 -6.63 2.20
C HIS A 149 -6.04 -6.09 1.14
N LEU A 150 -6.49 -4.83 1.31
CA LEU A 150 -7.34 -4.06 0.40
C LEU A 150 -8.67 -4.71 0.01
N ASN A 151 -8.97 -5.87 0.59
CA ASN A 151 -10.05 -6.75 0.21
C ASN A 151 -10.52 -7.51 1.47
N PRO A 152 -11.81 -7.42 1.83
CA PRO A 152 -12.36 -8.19 2.93
C PRO A 152 -12.19 -9.71 2.75
N ALA A 153 -12.28 -10.23 1.54
CA ALA A 153 -12.08 -11.66 1.26
C ALA A 153 -10.63 -12.10 1.54
N VAL A 154 -9.64 -11.30 1.14
CA VAL A 154 -8.22 -11.53 1.46
C VAL A 154 -8.00 -11.46 2.97
N THR A 155 -8.62 -10.49 3.65
CA THR A 155 -8.51 -10.34 5.11
C THR A 155 -9.11 -11.55 5.83
N PHE A 156 -10.29 -12.02 5.39
CA PHE A 156 -10.95 -13.20 5.91
C PHE A 156 -10.11 -14.46 5.69
N ALA A 157 -9.60 -14.67 4.48
CA ALA A 157 -8.75 -15.81 4.17
C ALA A 157 -7.47 -15.80 5.04
N ASN A 158 -6.88 -14.64 5.27
CA ASN A 158 -5.73 -14.51 6.17
C ASN A 158 -6.08 -14.82 7.64
N CYS A 159 -7.31 -14.54 8.09
CA CYS A 159 -7.79 -14.96 9.41
C CYS A 159 -7.87 -16.49 9.52
N VAL A 160 -8.34 -17.17 8.46
CA VAL A 160 -8.51 -18.62 8.43
C VAL A 160 -7.16 -19.34 8.29
N PHE A 161 -6.33 -18.92 7.34
CA PHE A 161 -5.14 -19.70 6.90
C PHE A 161 -3.80 -19.14 7.38
N ARG A 162 -3.72 -17.85 7.70
CA ARG A 162 -2.45 -17.17 8.05
C ARG A 162 -2.42 -16.62 9.47
N LYS A 163 -3.35 -17.06 10.33
CA LYS A 163 -3.45 -16.66 11.76
C LYS A 163 -3.60 -15.15 11.96
N PHE A 164 -4.16 -14.43 10.97
CA PHE A 164 -4.45 -13.01 11.14
C PHE A 164 -5.51 -12.80 12.24
N PRO A 165 -5.33 -11.88 13.19
CA PRO A 165 -6.23 -11.78 14.34
C PRO A 165 -7.68 -11.47 13.94
N TRP A 166 -8.62 -12.37 14.27
CA TRP A 166 -10.05 -12.20 13.99
C TRP A 166 -10.65 -10.89 14.50
N ARG A 167 -10.12 -10.33 15.60
CA ARG A 167 -10.55 -9.02 16.14
C ARG A 167 -10.25 -7.85 15.20
N LYS A 168 -9.26 -7.98 14.31
CA LYS A 168 -8.90 -6.94 13.33
C LYS A 168 -9.77 -6.98 12.08
N PHE A 169 -10.34 -8.14 11.73
CA PHE A 169 -11.18 -8.33 10.55
C PHE A 169 -12.26 -7.25 10.39
N PRO A 170 -13.17 -7.00 11.35
CA PRO A 170 -14.23 -6.00 11.17
C PRO A 170 -13.68 -4.57 11.02
N ILE A 171 -12.55 -4.25 11.65
CA ILE A 171 -11.93 -2.93 11.57
C ILE A 171 -11.30 -2.71 10.18
N TYR A 172 -10.63 -3.74 9.66
CA TYR A 172 -10.07 -3.73 8.30
C TYR A 172 -11.18 -3.60 7.26
N THR A 173 -12.24 -4.41 7.35
CA THR A 173 -13.39 -4.36 6.44
C THR A 173 -14.05 -2.99 6.44
N LEU A 174 -14.28 -2.40 7.61
CA LEU A 174 -14.85 -1.05 7.71
C LEU A 174 -13.93 0.01 7.07
N ALA A 175 -12.62 -0.06 7.32
CA ALA A 175 -11.67 0.87 6.72
C ALA A 175 -11.62 0.75 5.19
N GLN A 176 -11.63 -0.48 4.66
CA GLN A 176 -11.68 -0.77 3.24
C GLN A 176 -12.97 -0.20 2.61
N PHE A 177 -14.14 -0.43 3.25
CA PHE A 177 -15.41 0.11 2.77
C PHE A 177 -15.43 1.64 2.71
N LEU A 178 -14.95 2.29 3.78
CA LEU A 178 -14.89 3.74 3.82
C LEU A 178 -13.91 4.29 2.77
N GLY A 179 -12.78 3.62 2.54
CA GLY A 179 -11.82 3.99 1.50
C GLY A 179 -12.45 3.95 0.11
N ALA A 180 -13.15 2.87 -0.20
CA ALA A 180 -13.82 2.69 -1.49
C ALA A 180 -14.99 3.66 -1.68
N PHE A 181 -15.80 3.85 -0.63
CA PHE A 181 -16.90 4.82 -0.61
C PHE A 181 -16.41 6.25 -0.90
N CYS A 182 -15.36 6.70 -0.21
CA CYS A 182 -14.78 8.02 -0.42
C CYS A 182 -14.19 8.18 -1.82
N ALA A 183 -13.46 7.17 -2.33
CA ALA A 183 -12.88 7.21 -3.66
C ALA A 183 -13.93 7.32 -4.76
N ALA A 184 -15.02 6.55 -4.69
CA ALA A 184 -16.14 6.66 -5.62
C ALA A 184 -16.74 8.08 -5.65
N GLY A 185 -16.87 8.71 -4.47
CA GLY A 185 -17.32 10.11 -4.37
C GLY A 185 -16.36 11.10 -5.04
N VAL A 186 -15.05 10.88 -4.90
CA VAL A 186 -14.02 11.69 -5.57
C VAL A 186 -14.07 11.51 -7.09
N VAL A 187 -14.19 10.28 -7.59
CA VAL A 187 -14.32 10.00 -9.03
C VAL A 187 -15.59 10.64 -9.58
N TYR A 188 -16.73 10.49 -8.90
CA TYR A 188 -17.97 11.17 -9.28
C TYR A 188 -17.80 12.69 -9.34
N ALA A 189 -17.20 13.29 -8.31
CA ALA A 189 -16.98 14.74 -8.28
C ALA A 189 -16.10 15.20 -9.45
N ASN A 190 -15.06 14.43 -9.79
CA ASN A 190 -14.18 14.71 -10.92
C ASN A 190 -14.90 14.59 -12.28
N TYR A 191 -15.78 13.61 -12.43
CA TYR A 191 -16.48 13.33 -13.70
C TYR A 191 -17.92 13.86 -13.77
N LYS A 192 -18.39 14.63 -12.77
CA LYS A 192 -19.80 15.06 -12.65
C LYS A 192 -20.35 15.69 -13.93
N SER A 193 -19.58 16.57 -14.57
CA SER A 193 -19.99 17.26 -15.81
C SER A 193 -20.11 16.30 -17.00
N ALA A 194 -19.20 15.32 -17.08
CA ALA A 194 -19.22 14.30 -18.12
C ALA A 194 -20.39 13.33 -17.92
N ILE A 195 -20.62 12.87 -16.68
CA ILE A 195 -21.78 12.04 -16.30
C ILE A 195 -23.09 12.76 -16.63
N THR A 196 -23.20 14.05 -16.24
CA THR A 196 -24.38 14.88 -16.52
C THR A 196 -24.67 14.96 -18.02
N THR A 197 -23.63 15.16 -18.84
CA THR A 197 -23.79 15.20 -20.30
C THR A 197 -24.16 13.83 -20.87
N PHE A 198 -23.50 12.76 -20.41
CA PHE A 198 -23.69 11.40 -20.89
C PHE A 198 -25.09 10.85 -20.58
N GLU A 199 -25.60 11.11 -19.37
CA GLU A 199 -26.95 10.70 -18.96
C GLU A 199 -28.05 11.68 -19.40
N GLY A 200 -27.69 12.80 -20.04
CA GLY A 200 -28.65 13.75 -20.63
C GLY A 200 -29.28 14.74 -19.65
N GLY A 201 -28.73 14.90 -18.43
CA GLY A 201 -29.24 15.88 -17.47
C GLY A 201 -28.57 15.86 -16.09
N PRO A 202 -28.66 16.97 -15.33
CA PRO A 202 -28.01 17.11 -14.04
C PRO A 202 -28.56 16.15 -12.97
N ASP A 203 -29.84 15.80 -13.05
CA ASP A 203 -30.58 15.00 -12.07
C ASP A 203 -30.88 13.57 -12.56
N ILE A 204 -30.23 13.13 -13.64
CA ILE A 204 -30.46 11.80 -14.24
C ILE A 204 -29.30 10.88 -13.86
N ARG A 205 -29.57 9.89 -13.01
CA ARG A 205 -28.62 8.84 -12.59
C ARG A 205 -29.28 7.49 -12.73
N THR A 206 -28.86 6.71 -13.73
CA THR A 206 -29.60 5.53 -14.16
C THR A 206 -28.80 4.25 -13.98
N VAL A 207 -29.51 3.12 -13.86
CA VAL A 207 -28.95 1.79 -13.74
C VAL A 207 -29.59 0.90 -14.81
N GLY A 208 -28.77 0.25 -15.64
CA GLY A 208 -29.22 -0.77 -16.59
C GLY A 208 -29.79 -0.26 -17.92
N LEU A 209 -29.80 1.05 -18.16
CA LEU A 209 -30.06 1.66 -19.48
C LEU A 209 -28.77 1.76 -20.30
N ASP A 210 -28.85 1.96 -21.61
CA ASP A 210 -27.67 2.11 -22.47
C ASP A 210 -26.80 3.33 -22.09
N THR A 211 -27.42 4.37 -21.55
CA THR A 211 -26.75 5.57 -21.03
C THR A 211 -26.38 5.45 -19.55
N SER A 212 -26.60 4.30 -18.91
CA SER A 212 -26.33 4.11 -17.48
C SER A 212 -24.86 4.27 -17.14
N THR A 213 -24.56 5.16 -16.21
CA THR A 213 -23.19 5.36 -15.70
C THR A 213 -22.92 4.63 -14.39
N ALA A 214 -23.90 3.91 -13.82
CA ALA A 214 -23.74 3.21 -12.54
C ALA A 214 -22.60 2.16 -12.55
N GLY A 215 -22.33 1.57 -13.72
CA GLY A 215 -21.25 0.60 -13.94
C GLY A 215 -19.84 1.16 -13.78
N ILE A 216 -19.69 2.49 -13.67
CA ILE A 216 -18.43 3.15 -13.34
C ILE A 216 -17.99 2.79 -11.91
N PHE A 217 -18.95 2.70 -10.99
CA PHE A 217 -18.67 2.61 -9.56
C PHE A 217 -18.70 1.16 -9.05
N CYS A 218 -19.67 0.38 -9.49
CA CYS A 218 -19.89 -0.98 -9.00
C CYS A 218 -20.26 -1.91 -10.15
N THR A 219 -20.12 -3.21 -9.94
CA THR A 219 -20.30 -4.17 -11.02
C THR A 219 -21.76 -4.60 -11.17
N TYR A 220 -22.14 -4.90 -12.40
CA TYR A 220 -23.43 -5.46 -12.76
C TYR A 220 -23.18 -6.62 -13.74
N PRO A 221 -23.97 -7.70 -13.66
CA PRO A 221 -23.73 -8.87 -14.48
C PRO A 221 -24.21 -8.61 -15.91
N ALA A 222 -23.58 -9.25 -16.88
CA ALA A 222 -24.04 -9.24 -18.25
C ALA A 222 -25.49 -9.77 -18.36
N PRO A 223 -26.32 -9.22 -19.28
CA PRO A 223 -27.75 -9.56 -19.36
C PRO A 223 -28.06 -11.04 -19.60
N PHE A 224 -27.13 -11.79 -20.19
CA PHE A 224 -27.30 -13.21 -20.51
C PHE A 224 -27.01 -14.15 -19.32
N LEU A 225 -26.47 -13.65 -18.21
CA LEU A 225 -26.03 -14.50 -17.10
C LEU A 225 -27.18 -14.93 -16.19
N THR A 226 -27.29 -16.24 -15.99
CA THR A 226 -28.11 -16.82 -14.93
C THR A 226 -27.51 -16.55 -13.55
N LYS A 227 -28.32 -16.65 -12.49
CA LYS A 227 -27.83 -16.52 -11.10
C LYS A 227 -26.71 -17.48 -10.75
N THR A 228 -26.81 -18.72 -11.22
CA THR A 228 -25.77 -19.73 -11.05
C THR A 228 -24.49 -19.32 -11.78
N GLY A 229 -24.59 -18.81 -13.01
CA GLY A 229 -23.45 -18.30 -13.77
C GLY A 229 -22.75 -17.13 -13.07
N GLN A 230 -23.52 -16.16 -12.55
CA GLN A 230 -23.00 -15.02 -11.78
C GLN A 230 -22.13 -15.49 -10.60
N PHE A 231 -22.62 -16.47 -9.82
CA PHE A 231 -21.89 -17.03 -8.69
C PHE A 231 -20.60 -17.73 -9.12
N PHE A 232 -20.66 -18.60 -10.15
CA PHE A 232 -19.47 -19.31 -10.61
C PHE A 232 -18.40 -18.38 -11.17
N SER A 233 -18.80 -17.31 -11.87
CA SER A 233 -17.88 -16.33 -12.43
C SER A 233 -17.05 -15.66 -11.33
N GLU A 234 -17.70 -15.11 -10.30
CA GLU A 234 -17.02 -14.50 -9.15
C GLU A 234 -16.23 -15.54 -8.34
N PHE A 235 -16.81 -16.73 -8.09
CA PHE A 235 -16.13 -17.79 -7.35
C PHE A 235 -14.80 -18.23 -8.00
N ILE A 236 -14.80 -18.42 -9.33
CA ILE A 236 -13.59 -18.81 -10.07
C ILE A 236 -12.54 -17.69 -10.01
N ALA A 237 -12.95 -16.45 -10.28
CA ALA A 237 -12.04 -15.31 -10.26
C ALA A 237 -11.44 -15.06 -8.86
N SER A 238 -12.26 -15.09 -7.81
CA SER A 238 -11.83 -15.00 -6.41
C SER A 238 -10.90 -16.16 -5.99
N THR A 239 -11.16 -17.38 -6.48
CA THR A 239 -10.30 -18.54 -6.23
C THR A 239 -8.92 -18.35 -6.87
N ILE A 240 -8.86 -17.92 -8.13
CA ILE A 240 -7.61 -17.64 -8.83
C ILE A 240 -6.84 -16.53 -8.11
N LEU A 241 -7.54 -15.44 -7.74
CA LEU A 241 -6.96 -14.34 -6.97
C LEU A 241 -6.28 -14.86 -5.69
N MET A 242 -7.02 -15.57 -4.84
CA MET A 242 -6.50 -16.06 -3.56
C MET A 242 -5.38 -17.08 -3.73
N PHE A 243 -5.52 -18.00 -4.69
CA PHE A 243 -4.50 -19.01 -4.98
C PHE A 243 -3.18 -18.36 -5.40
N CYS A 244 -3.21 -17.42 -6.34
CA CYS A 244 -2.02 -16.73 -6.82
C CYS A 244 -1.41 -15.80 -5.76
N ILE A 245 -2.22 -15.11 -4.95
CA ILE A 245 -1.71 -14.32 -3.80
C ILE A 245 -0.89 -15.21 -2.88
N TYR A 246 -1.41 -16.40 -2.53
CA TYR A 246 -0.70 -17.31 -1.63
C TYR A 246 0.51 -17.98 -2.27
N ALA A 247 0.47 -18.29 -3.57
CA ALA A 247 1.64 -18.78 -4.29
C ALA A 247 2.77 -17.75 -4.35
N MET A 248 2.43 -16.47 -4.55
CA MET A 248 3.40 -15.36 -4.54
C MET A 248 3.92 -15.02 -3.14
N ALA A 249 3.11 -15.23 -2.11
CA ALA A 249 3.49 -14.97 -0.71
C ALA A 249 4.17 -16.16 0.00
N ASP A 250 4.39 -17.29 -0.69
CA ASP A 250 5.01 -18.47 -0.10
C ASP A 250 6.50 -18.56 -0.46
N ASP A 251 7.36 -18.31 0.52
CA ASP A 251 8.82 -18.42 0.39
C ASP A 251 9.30 -19.87 0.22
N LYS A 252 8.43 -20.87 0.42
CA LYS A 252 8.72 -22.29 0.10
C LYS A 252 8.41 -22.64 -1.36
N ASN A 253 7.78 -21.73 -2.09
CA ASN A 253 7.63 -21.77 -3.54
C ASN A 253 8.62 -20.76 -4.16
N LEU A 254 8.39 -20.31 -5.40
CA LEU A 254 9.20 -19.26 -6.04
C LEU A 254 9.22 -17.95 -5.21
N GLY A 255 8.07 -17.55 -4.68
CA GLY A 255 7.90 -16.30 -3.90
C GLY A 255 8.12 -15.03 -4.73
N ALA A 256 7.32 -13.99 -4.49
CA ALA A 256 7.47 -12.70 -5.18
C ALA A 256 8.37 -11.71 -4.42
N GLY A 257 8.51 -11.86 -3.10
CA GLY A 257 9.30 -10.95 -2.25
C GLY A 257 8.92 -9.47 -2.50
N ASN A 258 9.93 -8.64 -2.79
CA ASN A 258 9.72 -7.20 -3.08
C ASN A 258 8.96 -6.94 -4.38
N LEU A 259 8.82 -7.93 -5.27
CA LEU A 259 8.03 -7.84 -6.50
C LEU A 259 6.55 -8.18 -6.26
N MET A 260 6.13 -8.47 -5.02
CA MET A 260 4.73 -8.78 -4.70
C MET A 260 3.74 -7.75 -5.27
N PRO A 261 3.95 -6.42 -5.15
CA PRO A 261 3.02 -5.45 -5.77
C PRO A 261 2.94 -5.56 -7.29
N LEU A 262 4.07 -5.82 -7.96
CA LEU A 262 4.12 -6.02 -9.42
C LEU A 262 3.48 -7.36 -9.83
N GLY A 263 3.61 -8.40 -9.02
CA GLY A 263 2.90 -9.66 -9.22
C GLY A 263 1.38 -9.48 -9.12
N LEU A 264 0.92 -8.70 -8.13
CA LEU A 264 -0.49 -8.34 -7.98
C LEU A 264 -1.02 -7.50 -9.13
N PHE A 265 -0.20 -6.59 -9.69
CA PHE A 265 -0.52 -5.87 -10.92
C PHE A 265 -0.94 -6.84 -12.05
N PHE A 266 -0.06 -7.80 -12.38
CA PHE A 266 -0.31 -8.74 -13.47
C PHE A 266 -1.43 -9.73 -13.17
N LEU A 267 -1.60 -10.12 -11.90
CA LEU A 267 -2.70 -10.98 -11.47
C LEU A 267 -4.06 -10.32 -11.73
N ILE A 268 -4.22 -9.08 -11.29
CA ILE A 268 -5.49 -8.34 -11.45
C ILE A 268 -5.73 -7.99 -12.91
N PHE A 269 -4.69 -7.57 -13.63
CA PHE A 269 -4.76 -7.37 -15.09
C PHE A 269 -5.22 -8.65 -15.81
N GLY A 270 -4.63 -9.79 -15.48
CA GLY A 270 -4.96 -11.09 -16.07
C GLY A 270 -6.39 -11.54 -15.77
N ILE A 271 -6.83 -11.40 -14.51
CA ILE A 271 -8.23 -11.71 -14.13
C ILE A 271 -9.20 -10.82 -14.90
N GLY A 272 -8.95 -9.50 -14.96
CA GLY A 272 -9.79 -8.57 -15.71
C GLY A 272 -9.84 -8.90 -17.20
N ALA A 273 -8.69 -9.17 -17.81
CA ALA A 273 -8.59 -9.50 -19.23
C ALA A 273 -9.23 -10.84 -19.61
N CYS A 274 -9.22 -11.83 -18.72
CA CYS A 274 -9.68 -13.20 -19.03
C CYS A 274 -11.09 -13.52 -18.51
N PHE A 275 -11.47 -13.00 -17.35
CA PHE A 275 -12.70 -13.39 -16.63
C PHE A 275 -13.67 -12.22 -16.39
N GLY A 276 -13.37 -11.04 -16.91
CA GLY A 276 -14.10 -9.85 -16.48
C GLY A 276 -15.34 -9.47 -17.31
N TRP A 277 -15.57 -10.05 -18.48
CA TRP A 277 -16.73 -9.70 -19.31
C TRP A 277 -18.07 -10.05 -18.64
N GLU A 278 -18.12 -11.17 -17.92
CA GLU A 278 -19.37 -11.69 -17.36
C GLU A 278 -19.89 -10.81 -16.22
N THR A 279 -19.06 -10.55 -15.22
CA THR A 279 -19.48 -9.87 -13.98
C THR A 279 -18.68 -8.63 -13.63
N GLY A 280 -17.70 -8.25 -14.44
CA GLY A 280 -16.79 -7.14 -14.12
C GLY A 280 -15.78 -7.48 -13.03
N TYR A 281 -15.56 -8.78 -12.73
CA TYR A 281 -14.57 -9.30 -11.78
C TYR A 281 -14.58 -8.51 -10.47
N ALA A 282 -15.71 -8.55 -9.75
CA ALA A 282 -15.81 -7.80 -8.50
C ALA A 282 -14.72 -8.23 -7.53
N ILE A 283 -14.58 -9.56 -7.30
CA ILE A 283 -13.52 -10.28 -6.54
C ILE A 283 -13.15 -9.69 -5.16
N ASN A 284 -13.85 -8.65 -4.74
CA ASN A 284 -13.53 -7.76 -3.64
C ASN A 284 -14.81 -7.06 -3.19
N LEU A 285 -15.30 -7.50 -2.04
CA LEU A 285 -16.49 -6.94 -1.40
C LEU A 285 -16.40 -5.42 -1.18
N ALA A 286 -15.23 -4.89 -0.79
CA ALA A 286 -15.08 -3.44 -0.55
C ALA A 286 -15.12 -2.62 -1.83
N ARG A 287 -14.52 -3.17 -2.89
CA ARG A 287 -14.52 -2.58 -4.24
C ARG A 287 -15.91 -2.45 -4.83
N ASP A 288 -16.83 -3.34 -4.47
CA ASP A 288 -18.20 -3.27 -4.96
C ASP A 288 -19.13 -2.52 -4.00
N PHE A 289 -19.15 -2.91 -2.72
CA PHE A 289 -20.11 -2.40 -1.75
C PHE A 289 -19.94 -0.90 -1.45
N GLY A 290 -18.70 -0.43 -1.25
CA GLY A 290 -18.43 0.98 -0.92
C GLY A 290 -18.91 1.93 -2.03
N PRO A 291 -18.47 1.72 -3.29
CA PRO A 291 -18.93 2.53 -4.43
C PRO A 291 -20.41 2.37 -4.74
N ARG A 292 -21.00 1.17 -4.56
CA ARG A 292 -22.46 0.95 -4.71
C ARG A 292 -23.26 1.74 -3.68
N LEU A 293 -22.79 1.79 -2.44
CA LEU A 293 -23.41 2.61 -1.41
C LEU A 293 -23.26 4.10 -1.73
N MET A 294 -22.10 4.54 -2.24
CA MET A 294 -21.92 5.92 -2.69
C MET A 294 -22.88 6.26 -3.85
N SER A 295 -22.97 5.42 -4.87
CA SER A 295 -23.87 5.67 -6.01
C SER A 295 -25.34 5.74 -5.57
N TYR A 296 -25.76 4.93 -4.59
CA TYR A 296 -27.07 5.09 -3.96
C TYR A 296 -27.29 6.52 -3.42
N PHE A 297 -26.34 7.07 -2.64
CA PHE A 297 -26.43 8.44 -2.11
C PHE A 297 -26.32 9.53 -3.19
N LEU A 298 -25.68 9.23 -4.32
CA LEU A 298 -25.56 10.16 -5.46
C LEU A 298 -26.83 10.25 -6.30
N GLY A 299 -27.85 9.43 -6.02
CA GLY A 299 -29.16 9.51 -6.67
C GLY A 299 -29.42 8.44 -7.73
N TYR A 300 -28.58 7.40 -7.84
CA TYR A 300 -28.81 6.28 -8.79
C TYR A 300 -30.01 5.38 -8.41
N GLY A 301 -30.66 5.63 -7.26
CA GLY A 301 -31.87 4.93 -6.86
C GLY A 301 -31.63 3.53 -6.28
N HIS A 302 -32.72 2.86 -5.93
CA HIS A 302 -32.69 1.52 -5.32
C HIS A 302 -32.24 0.43 -6.31
N GLU A 303 -32.24 0.74 -7.60
CA GLU A 303 -31.83 -0.10 -8.71
C GLU A 303 -30.39 -0.56 -8.57
N VAL A 304 -29.52 0.21 -7.90
CA VAL A 304 -28.15 -0.22 -7.59
C VAL A 304 -28.11 -1.50 -6.74
N TRP A 305 -29.18 -1.82 -6.03
CA TRP A 305 -29.31 -3.03 -5.20
C TRP A 305 -30.14 -4.13 -5.87
N SER A 306 -31.09 -3.79 -6.75
CA SER A 306 -32.00 -4.77 -7.37
C SER A 306 -31.57 -5.22 -8.77
N ALA A 307 -30.70 -4.47 -9.46
CA ALA A 307 -30.23 -4.80 -10.80
C ALA A 307 -29.55 -6.17 -10.88
N GLY A 308 -29.69 -6.82 -12.04
CA GLY A 308 -29.21 -8.19 -12.25
C GLY A 308 -29.91 -9.22 -11.36
N GLY A 309 -31.11 -8.93 -10.85
CA GLY A 309 -31.87 -9.79 -9.94
C GLY A 309 -31.31 -9.83 -8.52
N TYR A 310 -30.97 -8.68 -7.96
CA TYR A 310 -30.19 -8.55 -6.72
C TYR A 310 -28.77 -9.10 -6.89
N TYR A 311 -28.03 -8.63 -7.89
CA TYR A 311 -26.64 -9.07 -8.09
C TYR A 311 -25.70 -8.69 -6.94
N PHE A 312 -26.02 -7.60 -6.21
CA PHE A 312 -25.13 -7.03 -5.20
C PHE A 312 -24.62 -8.01 -4.13
N TRP A 313 -25.35 -9.09 -3.80
CA TRP A 313 -24.88 -10.07 -2.81
C TRP A 313 -23.99 -11.15 -3.42
N VAL A 314 -23.99 -11.31 -4.74
CA VAL A 314 -23.14 -12.26 -5.47
C VAL A 314 -21.71 -11.75 -5.56
N SER A 315 -21.52 -10.44 -5.73
CA SER A 315 -20.20 -9.78 -5.70
C SER A 315 -19.48 -9.86 -4.34
N TYR A 316 -20.10 -10.50 -3.35
CA TYR A 316 -19.55 -10.67 -2.00
C TYR A 316 -18.71 -11.96 -1.87
N PHE A 317 -18.79 -12.86 -2.85
CA PHE A 317 -18.02 -14.10 -2.95
C PHE A 317 -16.79 -13.92 -3.83
#